data_AF-A0A3E2B5P9-F1
#
_entry.id   AF-A0A3E2B5P9-F1
#
_cell.length_a   1.000
_cell.length_b   1.000
_cell.length_c   1.000
_cell.angle_alpha   90.00
_cell.angle_beta   90.00
_cell.angle_gamma   90.00
#
_symmetry.space_group_name_H-M   'P 1'
#
loop_
_entity.id
_entity.type
_entity.pdbx_description
1 polymer ?
#
loop_
_entity_poly.entity_id
_entity_poly.type
_entity_poly.pdbx_seq_one_letter_code
_entity_poly.pdbx_strand_id
1 'polypeptide(L)'
;MEMLGAIVLVFALQKIAALLSIPVILGMIWVKGKASRMDGEAWEQYFRQVSNRQYVVFLLVSYGIPLLLLSALGYCLYDFLSLTDPLILASLTFLFGIFHMIRKLDDHKRELWEKLRKLG
;
A
#
# COMPACT_ATOMS: atom_id res chain seq x y z
N MET A 1 -17.24 -8.77 -23.23
CA MET A 1 -15.85 -9.13 -22.82
C MET A 1 -15.10 -7.94 -22.21
N GLU A 2 -15.39 -6.71 -22.61
CA GLU A 2 -14.73 -5.48 -22.13
C GLU A 2 -14.83 -5.26 -20.61
N MET A 3 -16.01 -5.48 -20.00
CA MET A 3 -16.16 -5.37 -18.53
C MET A 3 -15.27 -6.35 -17.76
N LEU A 4 -15.14 -7.60 -18.23
CA LEU A 4 -14.28 -8.58 -17.57
C LEU A 4 -12.80 -8.18 -17.67
N GLY A 5 -12.37 -7.66 -18.83
CA GLY A 5 -11.02 -7.11 -19.00
C GLY A 5 -10.73 -5.95 -18.07
N ALA A 6 -11.67 -5.00 -17.94
CA ALA A 6 -11.56 -3.87 -17.02
C ALA A 6 -11.44 -4.33 -15.56
N ILE A 7 -12.30 -5.26 -15.13
CA ILE A 7 -12.27 -5.82 -13.77
C ILE A 7 -10.93 -6.50 -13.49
N VAL A 8 -10.47 -7.35 -14.39
CA VAL A 8 -9.17 -8.04 -14.25
C VAL A 8 -8.04 -7.02 -14.13
N LEU A 9 -8.06 -5.98 -14.95
CA LEU A 9 -7.00 -4.98 -14.97
C LEU A 9 -6.99 -4.10 -13.71
N VAL A 10 -8.16 -3.73 -13.17
CA VAL A 10 -8.30 -3.06 -11.87
C VAL A 10 -7.61 -3.87 -10.77
N PHE A 11 -7.93 -5.17 -10.67
CA PHE A 11 -7.33 -6.05 -9.66
C PHE A 11 -5.83 -6.27 -9.91
N ALA A 12 -5.42 -6.44 -11.16
CA ALA A 12 -4.01 -6.60 -11.51
C ALA A 12 -3.18 -5.40 -11.07
N LEU A 13 -3.62 -4.17 -11.37
CA LEU A 13 -2.93 -2.95 -10.94
C LEU A 13 -2.85 -2.83 -9.42
N GLN A 14 -3.92 -3.20 -8.69
CA GLN A 14 -3.88 -3.22 -7.23
C GLN A 14 -2.89 -4.23 -6.65
N LYS A 15 -2.74 -5.40 -7.29
CA LYS A 15 -1.74 -6.41 -6.88
C LYS A 15 -0.32 -5.95 -7.17
N ILE A 16 -0.10 -5.31 -8.32
CA ILE A 16 1.20 -4.71 -8.64
C ILE A 16 1.53 -3.59 -7.64
N ALA A 17 0.56 -2.75 -7.27
CA ALA A 17 0.74 -1.72 -6.24
C ALA A 17 1.15 -2.34 -4.89
N ALA A 18 0.54 -3.46 -4.51
CA ALA A 18 0.90 -4.17 -3.30
C ALA A 18 2.33 -4.72 -3.36
N LEU A 19 2.73 -5.27 -4.51
CA LEU A 19 4.11 -5.74 -4.73
C LEU A 19 5.12 -4.59 -4.66
N LEU A 20 4.83 -3.46 -5.30
CA LEU A 20 5.68 -2.26 -5.28
C LEU A 20 5.75 -1.60 -3.91
N SER A 21 4.78 -1.84 -3.02
CA SER A 21 4.84 -1.31 -1.66
C SER A 21 5.99 -1.92 -0.85
N ILE A 22 6.45 -3.14 -1.17
CA ILE A 22 7.55 -3.81 -0.47
C ILE A 22 8.87 -3.01 -0.60
N PRO A 23 9.38 -2.73 -1.82
CA PRO A 23 10.58 -1.91 -1.96
C PRO A 23 10.40 -0.48 -1.46
N VAL A 24 9.18 0.09 -1.48
CA VAL A 24 8.90 1.41 -0.87
C VAL A 24 9.06 1.36 0.65
N ILE A 25 8.54 0.33 1.32
CA ILE A 25 8.73 0.11 2.76
C ILE A 25 10.22 0.00 3.09
N LEU A 26 10.94 -0.84 2.35
CA LEU A 26 12.38 -1.03 2.54
C LEU A 26 13.14 0.29 2.30
N GLY A 27 12.77 1.03 1.26
CA GLY A 27 13.34 2.34 0.95
C GLY A 27 13.13 3.35 2.08
N MET A 28 11.92 3.45 2.64
CA MET A 28 11.64 4.34 3.77
C MET A 28 12.42 3.95 5.03
N ILE A 29 12.51 2.67 5.35
CA ILE A 29 13.31 2.16 6.47
C ILE A 29 14.79 2.49 6.26
N TRP A 30 15.31 2.24 5.06
CA TRP A 30 16.70 2.52 4.70
C TRP A 30 17.02 4.02 4.78
N VAL A 31 16.15 4.88 4.22
CA VAL A 31 16.30 6.34 4.30
C VAL A 31 16.31 6.79 5.76
N LYS A 32 15.38 6.30 6.58
CA LYS A 32 15.33 6.63 8.01
C LYS A 32 16.61 6.18 8.74
N GLY A 33 17.05 4.95 8.49
CA GLY A 33 18.27 4.39 9.07
C GLY A 33 19.50 5.21 8.73
N LYS A 34 19.64 5.60 7.46
CA LYS A 34 20.76 6.42 6.99
C LYS A 34 20.70 7.85 7.51
N ALA A 35 19.52 8.49 7.47
CA ALA A 35 19.33 9.86 7.92
C ALA A 35 19.53 10.03 9.43
N SER A 36 19.12 9.03 10.22
CA SER A 36 19.20 9.10 11.69
C SER A 36 20.36 8.30 12.27
N ARG A 37 21.24 7.74 11.42
CA ARG A 37 22.38 6.87 11.80
C ARG A 37 21.98 5.81 12.84
N MET A 38 20.86 5.12 12.57
CA MET A 38 20.28 4.19 13.54
C MET A 38 21.16 2.94 13.67
N ASP A 39 21.58 2.65 14.89
CA ASP A 39 22.17 1.38 15.28
C ASP A 39 21.09 0.39 15.75
N GLY A 40 21.50 -0.81 16.18
CA GLY A 40 20.56 -1.85 16.60
C GLY A 40 19.66 -1.43 17.78
N GLU A 41 20.24 -0.76 18.78
CA GLU A 41 19.51 -0.30 19.97
C GLU A 41 18.51 0.81 19.61
N ALA A 42 18.92 1.78 18.77
CA ALA A 42 18.05 2.84 18.30
C ALA A 42 16.88 2.29 17.46
N TRP A 43 17.12 1.25 16.65
CA TRP A 43 16.07 0.58 15.89
C TRP A 43 15.07 -0.11 16.81
N GLU A 44 15.55 -0.87 17.80
CA GLU A 44 14.70 -1.57 18.74
C GLU A 44 13.84 -0.58 19.55
N GLN A 45 14.44 0.50 20.05
CA GLN A 45 13.72 1.55 20.74
C GLN A 45 12.67 2.23 19.83
N TYR A 46 13.02 2.50 18.57
CA TYR A 46 12.07 3.06 17.62
C TYR A 46 10.86 2.16 17.43
N PHE A 47 11.07 0.89 17.10
CA PHE A 47 9.94 -0.02 16.85
C PHE A 47 9.08 -0.27 18.10
N ARG A 48 9.68 -0.26 19.30
CA ARG A 48 8.93 -0.32 20.57
C ARG A 48 8.06 0.92 20.81
N GLN A 49 8.49 2.09 20.33
CA GLN A 49 7.78 3.37 20.54
C GLN A 49 6.78 3.71 19.43
N VAL A 50 6.81 3.02 18.29
CA VAL A 50 5.88 3.28 17.18
C VAL A 50 4.46 2.97 17.62
N SER A 51 3.62 4.00 17.63
CA SER A 51 2.19 3.85 17.88
C SER A 51 1.47 3.17 16.71
N ASN A 52 0.36 2.51 16.98
CA ASN A 52 -0.46 1.89 15.93
C ASN A 52 -0.93 2.89 14.87
N ARG A 53 -1.18 4.14 15.26
CA ARG A 53 -1.53 5.20 14.33
C ARG A 53 -0.39 5.47 13.35
N GLN A 54 0.85 5.54 13.84
CA GLN A 54 2.02 5.72 12.98
C GLN A 54 2.23 4.50 12.07
N TYR A 55 1.98 3.29 12.56
CA TYR A 55 2.06 2.06 11.76
C TYR A 55 1.04 2.06 10.62
N VAL A 56 -0.20 2.45 10.89
CA VAL A 56 -1.26 2.58 9.87
C VAL A 56 -0.91 3.65 8.85
N VAL A 57 -0.46 4.82 9.29
CA VAL A 57 -0.04 5.90 8.37
C VAL A 57 1.13 5.44 7.50
N PHE A 58 2.13 4.78 8.09
CA PHE A 58 3.28 4.26 7.36
C PHE A 58 2.85 3.28 6.26
N LEU A 59 1.98 2.32 6.59
CA LEU A 59 1.45 1.36 5.62
C LEU A 59 0.58 2.03 4.54
N LEU A 60 -0.29 2.98 4.94
CA LEU A 60 -1.14 3.72 4.01
C LEU A 60 -0.30 4.52 3.02
N VAL A 61 0.75 5.18 3.46
CA VAL A 61 1.67 5.92 2.59
C VAL A 61 2.44 4.96 1.70
N SER A 62 2.98 3.87 2.26
CA SER A 62 3.79 2.91 1.51
C SER A 62 3.05 2.22 0.39
N TYR A 63 1.75 1.94 0.59
CA TYR A 63 0.88 1.35 -0.43
C TYR A 63 0.21 2.40 -1.31
N GLY A 64 -0.18 3.53 -0.71
CA GLY A 64 -0.89 4.61 -1.39
C GLY A 64 -0.06 5.28 -2.48
N ILE A 65 1.26 5.43 -2.29
CA ILE A 65 2.14 6.01 -3.32
C ILE A 65 2.17 5.13 -4.59
N PRO A 66 2.52 3.83 -4.53
CA PRO A 66 2.43 2.94 -5.70
C PRO A 66 1.03 2.87 -6.30
N LEU A 67 -0.01 2.84 -5.46
CA LEU A 67 -1.39 2.74 -5.94
C LEU A 67 -1.83 3.99 -6.71
N LEU A 68 -1.47 5.18 -6.22
CA LEU A 68 -1.75 6.44 -6.91
C LEU A 68 -1.04 6.48 -8.27
N LEU A 69 0.24 6.10 -8.29
CA LEU A 69 1.03 6.05 -9.52
C LEU A 69 0.44 5.05 -10.52
N LEU A 70 0.07 3.86 -10.08
CA LEU A 70 -0.53 2.84 -10.95
C LEU A 70 -1.97 3.14 -11.35
N SER A 71 -2.73 3.88 -10.55
CA SER A 71 -4.05 4.40 -10.94
C SER A 71 -3.89 5.44 -12.05
N ALA A 72 -2.92 6.35 -11.94
CA ALA A 72 -2.61 7.34 -12.97
C ALA A 72 -2.08 6.69 -14.26
N LEU A 73 -1.17 5.71 -14.16
CA LEU A 73 -0.73 4.92 -15.32
C LEU A 73 -1.87 4.06 -15.88
N GLY A 74 -2.74 3.58 -15.00
CA GLY A 74 -3.96 2.83 -15.32
C GLY A 74 -4.86 3.64 -16.22
N TYR A 75 -5.06 4.94 -15.97
CA TYR A 75 -5.81 5.84 -16.87
C TYR A 75 -5.31 5.74 -18.32
N CYS A 76 -3.99 5.89 -18.54
CA CYS A 76 -3.41 5.80 -19.88
C CYS A 76 -3.62 4.41 -20.50
N LEU A 77 -3.55 3.36 -19.68
CA LEU A 77 -3.74 1.99 -20.13
C LEU A 77 -5.21 1.69 -20.47
N TYR A 78 -6.16 2.21 -19.70
CA TYR A 78 -7.59 2.08 -19.94
C TYR A 78 -8.00 2.82 -21.22
N ASP A 79 -7.46 4.03 -21.41
CA ASP A 79 -7.66 4.84 -22.62
C ASP A 79 -7.08 4.13 -23.86
N PHE A 80 -5.86 3.61 -23.76
CA PHE A 80 -5.21 2.86 -24.84
C PHE A 80 -5.96 1.58 -25.24
N LEU A 81 -6.59 0.91 -24.27
CA LEU A 81 -7.38 -0.30 -24.50
C LEU A 81 -8.84 0.00 -24.89
N SER A 82 -9.20 1.27 -25.07
CA SER A 82 -10.56 1.74 -25.35
C SER A 82 -11.60 1.19 -24.38
N LEU A 83 -11.23 1.03 -23.09
CA LEU A 83 -12.15 0.56 -22.05
C LEU A 83 -13.09 1.70 -21.63
N THR A 84 -14.29 1.34 -21.19
CA THR A 84 -15.34 2.29 -20.78
C THR A 84 -14.85 3.20 -19.65
N ASP A 85 -14.95 4.52 -19.86
CA ASP A 85 -14.64 5.60 -18.91
C ASP A 85 -13.33 5.41 -18.12
N PRO A 86 -12.16 5.64 -18.76
CA PRO A 86 -10.83 5.50 -18.15
C PRO A 86 -10.66 6.24 -16.81
N LEU A 87 -11.29 7.40 -16.69
CA LEU A 87 -11.28 8.19 -15.45
C LEU A 87 -12.00 7.49 -14.30
N ILE A 88 -13.16 6.89 -14.59
CA ILE A 88 -13.93 6.12 -13.60
C ILE A 88 -13.12 4.90 -13.18
N LEU A 89 -12.56 4.15 -14.14
CA LEU A 89 -11.74 2.98 -13.85
C LEU A 89 -10.49 3.32 -13.02
N ALA A 90 -9.79 4.41 -13.34
CA ALA A 90 -8.64 4.87 -12.56
C ALA A 90 -9.04 5.23 -11.13
N SER A 91 -10.15 5.96 -10.98
CA SER A 91 -10.71 6.35 -9.69
C SER A 91 -11.13 5.12 -8.87
N LEU A 92 -11.80 4.15 -9.49
CA LEU A 92 -12.18 2.89 -8.86
C LEU A 92 -10.96 2.08 -8.43
N THR A 93 -9.93 1.97 -9.27
CA THR A 93 -8.68 1.31 -8.93
C THR A 93 -8.06 1.89 -7.67
N PHE A 94 -8.04 3.21 -7.55
CA PHE A 94 -7.52 3.90 -6.37
C PHE A 94 -8.43 3.72 -5.14
N LEU A 95 -9.72 4.04 -5.26
CA LEU A 95 -10.66 4.01 -4.13
C LEU A 95 -10.84 2.59 -3.58
N PHE A 96 -11.03 1.59 -4.45
CA PHE A 96 -11.12 0.20 -4.00
C PHE A 96 -9.80 -0.29 -3.41
N GLY A 97 -8.65 0.14 -3.94
CA GLY A 97 -7.35 -0.25 -3.40
C GLY A 97 -7.18 0.26 -1.96
N ILE A 98 -7.46 1.54 -1.72
CA ILE A 98 -7.41 2.14 -0.37
C ILE A 98 -8.42 1.47 0.57
N PHE A 99 -9.67 1.30 0.12
CA PHE A 99 -10.71 0.68 0.93
C PHE A 99 -10.36 -0.76 1.31
N HIS A 100 -9.91 -1.56 0.33
CA HIS A 100 -9.49 -2.94 0.56
C HIS A 100 -8.32 -3.02 1.56
N MET A 101 -7.35 -2.10 1.45
CA MET A 101 -6.23 -2.04 2.37
C MET A 101 -6.69 -1.73 3.80
N ILE A 102 -7.55 -0.72 3.99
CA ILE A 102 -8.07 -0.35 5.31
C ILE A 102 -8.85 -1.52 5.92
N ARG A 103 -9.71 -2.18 5.13
CA ARG A 103 -10.41 -3.38 5.59
C ARG A 103 -9.45 -4.49 5.99
N LYS A 104 -8.43 -4.78 5.18
CA LYS A 104 -7.44 -5.80 5.49
C LYS A 104 -6.68 -5.48 6.78
N LEU A 105 -6.35 -4.22 7.02
CA LEU A 105 -5.74 -3.77 8.26
C LEU A 105 -6.67 -3.97 9.46
N ASP A 106 -7.97 -3.68 9.32
CA ASP A 106 -8.95 -3.85 10.40
C ASP A 106 -9.25 -5.32 10.70
N ASP A 107 -9.39 -6.14 9.65
CA ASP A 107 -9.63 -7.58 9.76
C ASP A 107 -8.44 -8.30 10.44
N HIS A 108 -7.22 -7.95 10.07
CA HIS A 108 -6.00 -8.56 10.64
C HIS A 108 -5.47 -7.79 11.86
N LYS A 109 -6.17 -6.73 12.29
CA LYS A 109 -5.79 -5.91 13.43
C LYS A 109 -5.57 -6.78 14.65
N ARG A 110 -6.55 -7.62 15.00
CA ARG A 110 -6.48 -8.50 16.20
C ARG A 110 -5.28 -9.44 16.16
N GLU A 111 -5.02 -10.04 15.01
CA GLU A 111 -3.91 -10.97 14.82
C GLU A 111 -2.54 -10.27 14.88
N LEU A 112 -2.44 -9.07 14.30
CA LEU A 112 -1.26 -8.20 14.41
C LEU A 112 -1.03 -7.78 15.86
N TRP A 113 -2.10 -7.45 16.60
CA TRP A 113 -2.02 -7.10 18.02
C TRP A 113 -1.55 -8.27 18.88
N GLU A 114 -2.02 -9.48 18.61
CA GLU A 114 -1.55 -10.67 19.31
C GLU A 114 -0.09 -10.99 19.01
N LYS A 115 0.34 -10.86 17.75
CA LYS A 115 1.74 -11.07 17.35
C LYS A 115 2.67 -10.00 17.95
N LEU A 116 2.25 -8.73 17.94
CA LEU A 116 3.01 -7.63 18.55
C LEU A 116 3.08 -7.77 20.08
N ARG A 117 2.00 -8.19 20.75
CA ARG A 117 2.00 -8.44 22.20
C ARG A 117 2.91 -9.59 22.61
N LYS A 118 3.11 -10.59 21.74
CA LYS A 118 4.06 -11.69 21.96
C LYS A 118 5.52 -11.31 21.72
N LEU A 119 5.77 -10.15 21.12
CA LEU A 119 7.12 -9.64 20.81
C LEU A 119 7.62 -8.59 21.83
N GLY A 120 6.76 -8.14 22.76
CA GLY A 120 7.12 -7.26 23.87
C GLY A 120 7.26 -8.04 25.17
#